data_AF-A0A0B2Q9T3-F1
#
_entry.id   AF-A0A0B2Q9T3-F1
#
_cell.length_a   1.000
_cell.length_b   1.000
_cell.length_c   1.000
_cell.angle_alpha   90.00
_cell.angle_beta   90.00
_cell.angle_gamma   90.00
#
_symmetry.space_group_name_H-M   'P 1'
#
loop_
_entity.id
_entity.type
_entity.pdbx_description
1 polymer ?
#
loop_
_entity_poly.entity_id
_entity_poly.type
_entity_poly.pdbx_seq_one_letter_code
_entity_poly.pdbx_strand_id
1 'polypeptide(L)' 'MESQQANREELHERARNQIQANTGRNRGGQTRKEQMGREGYQEMGRKGGLSTMDKSGVERAEEEGIDIDESKFKNK' A
#
# COMPACT_ATOMS: atom_id res chain seq x y z
N MET A 1 13.75 30.95 29.45
CA MET A 1 13.48 31.13 28.00
C MET A 1 13.66 29.85 27.19
N GLU A 2 14.28 28.78 27.73
CA GLU A 2 14.51 27.50 27.04
C GLU A 2 13.27 26.62 26.85
N SER A 3 12.23 26.79 27.68
CA SER A 3 11.03 25.94 27.65
C SER A 3 10.15 26.10 26.40
N GLN A 4 10.31 27.20 25.65
CA GLN A 4 9.62 27.40 24.37
C GLN A 4 10.33 26.72 23.20
N GLN A 5 11.66 26.51 23.30
CA GLN A 5 12.44 25.83 22.26
C GLN A 5 12.21 24.31 22.29
N ALA A 6 12.17 23.71 23.48
CA ALA A 6 11.95 22.27 23.64
C ALA A 6 10.61 21.81 23.04
N ASN A 7 9.53 22.59 23.24
CA ASN A 7 8.21 22.28 22.66
C ASN A 7 8.18 22.39 21.13
N ARG A 8 9.00 23.26 20.53
CA ARG A 8 9.06 23.43 19.08
C ARG A 8 9.83 22.30 18.41
N GLU A 9 10.90 21.83 19.03
CA GLU A 9 11.70 20.70 18.53
C GLU A 9 10.92 19.39 18.59
N GLU A 10 10.19 19.15 19.68
CA GLU A 10 9.37 17.95 19.83
C GLU A 10 8.24 17.89 18.78
N LEU A 11 7.65 19.05 18.43
CA LEU A 11 6.65 19.15 17.37
C LEU A 11 7.25 18.80 15.99
N HIS A 12 8.47 19.26 15.72
CA HIS A 12 9.18 18.97 14.47
C HIS A 12 9.58 17.50 14.36
N GLU A 13 9.95 16.86 15.46
CA GLU A 13 10.29 15.43 15.49
C GLU A 13 9.05 14.55 15.27
N ARG A 14 7.91 14.89 15.89
CA ARG A 14 6.62 14.24 15.61
C ARG A 14 6.22 14.39 14.14
N ALA A 15 6.39 15.58 13.56
CA ALA A 15 6.11 15.82 12.14
C ALA A 15 7.03 14.99 11.22
N ARG A 16 8.33 14.91 11.52
CA ARG A 16 9.29 14.08 10.76
C ARG A 16 8.93 12.60 10.82
N ASN A 17 8.61 12.08 12.01
CA ASN A 17 8.20 10.69 12.19
C ASN A 17 6.87 10.39 11.48
N GLN A 18 5.92 11.32 11.50
CA GLN A 18 4.65 11.17 10.79
C GLN A 18 4.83 11.17 9.26
N ILE A 19 5.71 12.03 8.73
CA ILE A 19 6.08 12.04 7.32
C ILE A 19 6.80 10.75 6.94
N GLN A 20 7.69 10.22 7.79
CA GLN A 20 8.45 8.99 7.54
C GLN A 20 7.54 7.75 7.51
N ALA A 21 6.55 7.67 8.42
CA ALA A 21 5.55 6.61 8.40
C ALA A 21 4.66 6.66 7.14
N ASN A 22 4.34 7.86 6.65
CA ASN A 22 3.54 8.03 5.43
C ASN A 22 4.35 7.78 4.15
N THR A 23 5.61 8.22 4.11
CA THR A 23 6.53 7.92 3.00
C THR A 23 6.88 6.43 2.92
N GLY A 24 6.94 5.71 4.04
CA GLY A 24 7.12 4.25 4.04
C GLY A 24 5.98 3.52 3.32
N ARG A 25 4.71 3.92 3.54
CA ARG A 25 3.55 3.36 2.82
C ARG A 25 3.56 3.69 1.33
N ASN A 26 3.99 4.89 0.96
CA ASN A 26 4.05 5.31 -0.44
C ASN A 26 5.18 4.59 -1.21
N ARG A 27 6.36 4.45 -0.60
CA ARG A 27 7.50 3.75 -1.20
C ARG A 27 7.22 2.27 -1.42
N GLY A 28 6.60 1.57 -0.47
CA GLY A 28 6.28 0.15 -0.62
C GLY A 28 5.40 -0.14 -1.84
N GLY A 29 4.34 0.67 -2.05
CA GLY A 29 3.46 0.55 -3.22
C GLY A 29 4.16 0.91 -4.54
N GLN A 30 4.99 1.95 -4.55
CA GLN A 30 5.76 2.36 -5.73
C GLN A 30 6.80 1.31 -6.14
N THR A 31 7.57 0.78 -5.19
CA THR A 31 8.55 -0.29 -5.45
C THR A 31 7.86 -1.55 -5.99
N ARG A 32 6.70 -1.91 -5.44
CA ARG A 32 5.91 -3.06 -5.94
C ARG A 32 5.42 -2.80 -7.38
N LYS A 33 4.98 -1.58 -7.68
CA LYS A 33 4.58 -1.16 -9.04
C LYS A 33 5.75 -1.21 -10.03
N GLU A 34 6.95 -0.83 -9.62
CA GLU A 34 8.15 -0.91 -10.47
C GLU A 34 8.57 -2.36 -10.74
N GLN A 35 8.53 -3.24 -9.74
CA GLN A 35 8.88 -4.65 -9.90
C GLN A 35 7.91 -5.43 -10.81
N MET A 36 6.63 -5.06 -10.80
CA MET A 36 5.54 -5.79 -11.48
C MET A 36 5.07 -5.12 -12.76
N GLY A 37 5.51 -3.88 -12.98
CA GLY A 37 4.92 -3.00 -13.97
C GLY A 37 3.50 -2.54 -13.62
N ARG A 38 2.95 -1.72 -14.51
CA ARG A 38 1.62 -1.13 -14.36
C ARG A 38 0.51 -2.17 -14.34
N GLU A 39 0.60 -3.19 -15.20
CA GLU A 39 -0.44 -4.22 -15.34
C GLU A 39 -0.53 -5.09 -14.09
N GLY A 40 0.60 -5.61 -13.60
CA GLY A 40 0.63 -6.41 -12.38
C GLY A 40 0.13 -5.66 -11.14
N TYR A 41 0.51 -4.38 -11.00
CA TYR A 41 0.00 -3.55 -9.92
C TYR A 41 -1.51 -3.30 -10.02
N GLN A 42 -2.04 -3.14 -11.23
CA GLN A 42 -3.47 -2.94 -11.46
C GLN A 42 -4.28 -4.22 -11.19
N GLU A 43 -3.80 -5.39 -11.61
CA GLU A 43 -4.35 -6.71 -11.26
C GLU A 43 -4.40 -6.93 -9.75
N MET A 44 -3.30 -6.65 -9.05
CA MET A 44 -3.25 -6.75 -7.58
C MET A 44 -4.26 -5.81 -6.90
N GLY A 45 -4.41 -4.60 -7.40
CA GLY A 45 -5.39 -3.64 -6.89
C GLY A 45 -6.83 -4.12 -7.10
N ARG A 46 -7.14 -4.71 -8.26
CA ARG A 46 -8.46 -5.31 -8.52
C ARG A 46 -8.75 -6.45 -7.55
N LYS A 47 -7.81 -7.39 -7.41
CA LYS A 47 -7.92 -8.49 -6.44
C LYS A 47 -8.13 -7.98 -5.01
N GLY A 48 -7.35 -6.97 -4.59
CA GLY A 48 -7.49 -6.36 -3.27
C GLY A 48 -8.83 -5.68 -3.04
N GLY A 49 -9.38 -5.02 -4.05
CA GLY A 49 -10.71 -4.38 -3.99
C GLY A 49 -11.89 -5.36 -3.99
N LEU A 50 -11.68 -6.59 -4.46
CA LEU A 50 -12.68 -7.67 -4.44
C LEU A 50 -12.68 -8.48 -3.14
N SER A 51 -11.63 -8.38 -2.33
CA SER A 51 -11.61 -9.03 -1.01
C SER A 51 -12.67 -8.43 -0.09
N THR A 52 -13.45 -9.29 0.55
CA THR A 52 -14.43 -8.93 1.58
C THR A 52 -14.01 -9.54 2.92
N MET A 53 -14.74 -9.28 4.00
CA MET A 53 -14.43 -9.90 5.31
C MET A 53 -14.58 -11.43 5.30
N ASP A 54 -15.49 -11.95 4.46
CA ASP A 54 -15.86 -13.37 4.44
C ASP A 54 -15.19 -14.17 3.31
N LYS A 55 -14.74 -13.50 2.24
CA LYS A 55 -14.17 -14.15 1.03
C LYS A 55 -12.92 -13.42 0.55
N SER A 56 -11.95 -14.19 0.08
CA SER A 56 -10.79 -13.64 -0.59
C SER A 56 -11.16 -13.04 -1.96
N GLY A 57 -10.39 -12.08 -2.43
CA GLY A 57 -10.59 -11.48 -3.75
C GLY A 57 -10.44 -12.44 -4.92
N VAL A 58 -9.83 -13.62 -4.73
CA VAL A 58 -9.80 -14.69 -5.76
C VAL A 58 -11.16 -15.37 -5.84
N GLU A 59 -11.67 -15.84 -4.71
CA GLU A 59 -12.95 -16.55 -4.64
C GLU A 59 -14.09 -15.66 -5.17
N ARG A 60 -14.07 -14.37 -4.83
CA ARG A 60 -15.06 -13.43 -5.33
C ARG A 60 -14.88 -13.15 -6.82
N ALA A 61 -13.65 -13.08 -7.31
CA ALA A 61 -13.41 -12.90 -8.74
C ALA A 61 -13.95 -14.09 -9.54
N GLU A 62 -13.73 -15.32 -9.07
CA GLU A 62 -14.27 -16.53 -9.69
C GLU A 62 -15.80 -16.56 -9.67
N GLU A 63 -16.43 -16.12 -8.58
CA GLU A 63 -17.90 -16.04 -8.45
C GLU A 63 -18.52 -14.99 -9.39
N GLU A 64 -17.87 -13.85 -9.57
CA GLU A 64 -18.31 -12.76 -10.45
C GLU A 64 -17.86 -12.97 -11.92
N GLY A 65 -17.12 -14.05 -12.22
CA GLY A 65 -16.57 -14.32 -13.55
C GLY A 65 -15.49 -13.31 -13.98
N ILE A 66 -14.79 -12.71 -13.03
CA ILE A 66 -13.66 -11.81 -13.25
C ILE A 66 -12.39 -12.66 -13.36
N ASP A 67 -11.83 -12.70 -14.57
CA ASP A 67 -10.53 -13.33 -14.81
C ASP A 67 -9.41 -12.48 -14.18
N ILE A 68 -8.70 -13.04 -13.19
CA ILE A 68 -7.55 -12.40 -12.53
C ILE A 68 -6.30 -13.22 -12.86
N ASP A 69 -5.33 -12.59 -13.52
CA ASP A 69 -4.07 -13.22 -13.87
C ASP A 69 -3.07 -13.07 -12.72
N GLU A 70 -3.03 -14.08 -11.85
CA GLU A 70 -2.13 -14.10 -10.71
C GLU A 70 -0.64 -14.09 -11.09
N SER A 71 -0.31 -14.51 -12.32
CA SER A 71 1.07 -14.53 -12.79
C SER A 71 1.64 -13.12 -12.98
N LYS A 72 0.78 -12.11 -13.15
CA LYS A 72 1.22 -10.72 -13.36
C LYS A 72 1.73 -10.02 -12.10
N PHE A 73 1.44 -10.55 -10.91
CA PHE A 73 1.83 -9.91 -9.66
C PHE A 73 2.43 -10.87 -8.62
N LYS A 74 2.65 -12.14 -9.00
CA LYS A 74 3.47 -13.09 -8.25
C LYS A 74 4.82 -13.23 -8.97
N ASN A 75 5.91 -12.85 -8.30
CA ASN A 75 7.25 -13.22 -8.78
C ASN A 75 7.43 -14.73 -8.58
N LYS A 76 8.00 -15.42 -9.58
CA LYS A 76 8.42 -16.82 -9.49
C LYS A 76 9.63 -16.99 -8.58
#